data_AF-A0A2X0QV08-F1
#
_entry.id   AF-A0A2X0QV08-F1
#
_cell.length_a   1.000
_cell.length_b   1.000
_cell.length_c   1.000
_cell.angle_alpha   90.00
_cell.angle_beta   90.00
_cell.angle_gamma   90.00
#
_symmetry.space_group_name_H-M   'P 1'
#
loop_
_entity.id
_entity.type
_entity.pdbx_description
1 polymer ?
#
loop_
_entity_poly.entity_id
_entity_poly.type
_entity_poly.pdbx_seq_one_letter_code
_entity_poly.pdbx_strand_id
1 'polypeptide(L)'
;MGERLLAEKKAAAKPATALTTAKPAGSMPVTGKGVEKSTATSKSIVTSVQDTQRIVDYRIGVWRKALKKELFADPHKNLCMLIGIMMTRGGTNVSSTKLASGFETMTSQKPPVSNVGEAAVMVAEVDDKVRSQMLSGIVISITDSIEKSHLPEMLKFMQVDLVKHWKLNAEFLDLLTKSEIEVIAEELGLKAALGEKYAKAKSGKKDEFIKALMEIEGFVYEGKIPKVLKHAVD
;
A
#
# COMPACT_ATOMS: atom_id res chain seq x y z
N MET A 1 46.70 -40.69 30.22
CA MET A 1 47.85 -39.79 29.93
C MET A 1 47.38 -38.81 28.86
N GLY A 2 47.65 -37.50 28.87
CA GLY A 2 48.26 -36.58 29.84
C GLY A 2 47.93 -35.15 29.33
N GLU A 3 47.65 -34.13 30.14
CA GLU A 3 48.60 -33.36 30.96
C GLU A 3 49.81 -32.82 30.16
N ARG A 4 50.17 -31.52 30.16
CA ARG A 4 49.66 -30.30 30.85
C ARG A 4 50.25 -29.04 30.15
N LEU A 5 49.69 -27.85 30.43
CA LEU A 5 50.30 -26.47 30.54
C LEU A 5 49.16 -25.44 30.34
N LEU A 6 48.65 -24.71 31.36
CA LEU A 6 49.23 -23.52 32.05
C LEU A 6 49.49 -22.35 31.08
N ALA A 7 48.64 -21.31 31.04
CA ALA A 7 48.56 -20.14 31.95
C ALA A 7 49.66 -19.09 31.66
N GLU A 8 49.34 -17.87 31.20
CA GLU A 8 48.94 -16.67 31.98
C GLU A 8 48.54 -15.51 30.98
N LYS A 9 47.85 -14.35 31.24
CA LYS A 9 47.22 -13.69 32.43
C LYS A 9 46.48 -12.36 32.05
N LYS A 10 46.16 -11.54 33.06
CA LYS A 10 45.47 -10.22 33.13
C LYS A 10 46.12 -9.11 32.25
N ALA A 11 45.50 -7.97 31.90
CA ALA A 11 44.52 -7.09 32.61
C ALA A 11 43.62 -6.32 31.60
N ALA A 12 42.42 -5.77 31.86
CA ALA A 12 41.65 -5.31 33.04
C ALA A 12 41.58 -3.77 33.26
N ALA A 13 40.35 -3.27 33.44
CA ALA A 13 39.91 -1.96 33.99
C ALA A 13 39.82 -0.69 33.08
N LYS A 14 38.61 -0.11 33.04
CA LYS A 14 38.26 1.33 32.96
C LYS A 14 38.34 1.92 34.40
N PRO A 15 38.45 3.24 34.66
CA PRO A 15 37.36 4.19 34.41
C PRO A 15 37.84 5.63 34.03
N ALA A 16 37.06 6.67 34.37
CA ALA A 16 37.12 8.03 33.81
C ALA A 16 37.76 9.10 34.72
N THR A 17 38.09 10.26 34.10
CA THR A 17 38.42 11.54 34.74
C THR A 17 37.75 12.69 33.95
N ALA A 18 37.59 13.89 34.51
CA ALA A 18 36.74 14.96 33.95
C ALA A 18 37.27 16.40 34.11
N LEU A 19 36.54 17.34 33.48
CA LEU A 19 36.41 18.80 33.76
C LEU A 19 37.49 19.82 33.28
N THR A 20 36.99 20.81 32.52
CA THR A 20 37.42 22.25 32.46
C THR A 20 38.82 22.58 31.89
N THR A 21 39.13 23.77 31.34
CA THR A 21 38.43 25.07 31.09
C THR A 21 38.46 25.39 29.56
N ALA A 22 38.04 26.52 28.96
CA ALA A 22 37.72 27.89 29.42
C ALA A 22 36.74 28.65 28.48
N LYS A 23 36.34 29.87 28.88
CA LYS A 23 35.54 30.85 28.12
C LYS A 23 36.15 32.26 28.32
N PRO A 24 36.10 33.15 27.32
CA PRO A 24 35.42 34.44 27.49
C PRO A 24 34.66 34.90 26.20
N ALA A 25 33.92 36.02 26.15
CA ALA A 25 33.00 36.64 27.11
C ALA A 25 32.19 37.77 26.39
N GLY A 26 31.07 38.21 26.99
CA GLY A 26 30.27 39.36 26.54
C GLY A 26 29.21 39.07 25.45
N SER A 27 28.12 39.84 25.34
CA SER A 27 27.47 40.70 26.34
C SER A 27 25.97 40.90 26.01
N MET A 28 25.19 41.48 26.94
CA MET A 28 23.71 41.40 26.93
C MET A 28 23.02 42.62 26.23
N PRO A 29 21.77 43.04 26.55
CA PRO A 29 20.66 42.89 25.59
C PRO A 29 19.97 44.21 25.19
N VAL A 30 19.06 44.16 24.22
CA VAL A 30 18.11 45.27 23.93
C VAL A 30 16.69 44.75 23.78
N THR A 31 15.78 45.28 24.61
CA THR A 31 14.33 45.16 24.47
C THR A 31 13.80 46.21 23.49
N GLY A 32 13.23 45.77 22.36
CA GLY A 32 12.59 46.64 21.36
C GLY A 32 11.08 46.40 21.29
N LYS A 33 10.27 47.46 21.38
CA LYS A 33 8.80 47.38 21.52
C LYS A 33 8.07 47.64 20.19
N GLY A 34 7.69 46.56 19.51
CA GLY A 34 6.56 46.48 18.58
C GLY A 34 6.66 47.19 17.23
N VAL A 35 6.37 46.45 16.15
CA VAL A 35 5.56 46.88 14.99
C VAL A 35 4.81 45.62 14.51
N GLU A 36 3.54 45.75 14.17
CA GLU A 36 2.78 44.66 13.54
C GLU A 36 3.34 44.34 12.15
N LYS A 37 3.56 43.05 11.86
CA LYS A 37 3.68 42.60 10.48
C LYS A 37 2.84 41.35 10.29
N SER A 38 1.66 41.54 9.72
CA SER A 38 0.73 40.47 9.39
C SER A 38 1.43 39.41 8.55
N THR A 39 1.63 38.23 9.12
CA THR A 39 1.94 37.03 8.35
C THR A 39 0.67 36.64 7.58
N ALA A 40 0.47 37.31 6.44
CA ALA A 40 -0.46 36.88 5.43
C ALA A 40 0.02 35.50 4.95
N THR A 41 -0.54 34.45 5.54
CA THR A 41 -0.18 33.06 5.23
C THR A 41 -0.40 32.82 3.75
N SER A 42 0.69 32.76 3.00
CA SER A 42 0.68 32.41 1.59
C SER A 42 0.04 31.03 1.47
N LYS A 43 -1.20 30.99 0.95
CA LYS A 43 -1.88 29.72 0.68
C LYS A 43 -1.02 28.93 -0.28
N SER A 44 -0.38 27.88 0.23
CA SER A 44 0.32 26.90 -0.60
C SER A 44 -0.69 26.34 -1.59
N ILE A 45 -0.45 26.58 -2.87
CA ILE A 45 -1.26 26.00 -3.93
C ILE A 45 -0.96 24.50 -3.90
N VAL A 46 -1.97 23.69 -3.54
CA VAL A 46 -1.86 22.24 -3.55
C VAL A 46 -1.83 21.80 -5.02
N THR A 47 -0.63 21.47 -5.51
CA THR A 47 -0.38 21.06 -6.90
C THR A 47 -0.42 19.54 -7.10
N SER A 48 -0.40 18.77 -6.01
CA SER A 48 -0.47 17.31 -6.01
C SER A 48 -1.23 16.80 -4.79
N VAL A 49 -1.89 15.64 -4.96
CA VAL A 49 -2.40 14.85 -3.83
C VAL A 49 -1.22 14.39 -2.98
N GLN A 50 -1.31 14.58 -1.66
CA GLN A 50 -0.26 14.20 -0.72
C GLN A 50 -0.31 12.69 -0.46
N ASP A 51 0.85 12.05 -0.35
CA ASP A 51 0.96 10.60 -0.15
C ASP A 51 0.75 10.22 1.33
N THR A 52 -0.39 10.65 1.90
CA THR A 52 -0.76 10.36 3.28
C THR A 52 -0.97 8.86 3.47
N GLN A 53 -0.71 8.36 4.68
CA GLN A 53 -0.81 6.92 4.98
C GLN A 53 -2.17 6.31 4.57
N ARG A 54 -3.28 7.05 4.73
CA ARG A 54 -4.63 6.61 4.28
C ARG A 54 -4.73 6.41 2.76
N ILE A 55 -4.12 7.31 1.99
CA ILE A 55 -4.12 7.28 0.52
C ILE A 55 -3.19 6.17 0.02
N VAL A 56 -2.04 5.98 0.69
CA VAL A 56 -1.13 4.84 0.46
C VAL A 56 -1.87 3.52 0.73
N ASP A 57 -2.54 3.36 1.86
CA ASP A 57 -3.25 2.12 2.20
C ASP A 57 -4.43 1.85 1.25
N TYR A 58 -5.18 2.87 0.85
CA TYR A 58 -6.21 2.75 -0.19
C TYR A 58 -5.60 2.27 -1.51
N ARG A 59 -4.49 2.87 -1.96
CA ARG A 59 -3.75 2.45 -3.16
C ARG A 59 -3.29 1.00 -3.09
N ILE A 60 -2.69 0.58 -1.98
CA ILE A 60 -2.28 -0.82 -1.77
C ILE A 60 -3.51 -1.76 -1.79
N GLY A 61 -4.64 -1.35 -1.25
CA GLY A 61 -5.91 -2.07 -1.35
C GLY A 61 -6.40 -2.25 -2.80
N VAL A 62 -6.39 -1.16 -3.60
CA VAL A 62 -6.74 -1.19 -5.03
C VAL A 62 -5.80 -2.11 -5.81
N TRP A 63 -4.48 -1.95 -5.61
CA TRP A 63 -3.45 -2.77 -6.24
C TRP A 63 -3.61 -4.25 -5.93
N ARG A 64 -3.75 -4.64 -4.66
CA ARG A 64 -3.98 -6.04 -4.25
C ARG A 64 -5.28 -6.58 -4.85
N LYS A 65 -6.37 -5.81 -4.86
CA LYS A 65 -7.66 -6.22 -5.43
C LYS A 65 -7.60 -6.46 -6.95
N ALA A 66 -6.87 -5.62 -7.67
CA ALA A 66 -6.64 -5.76 -9.11
C ALA A 66 -5.72 -6.96 -9.41
N LEU A 67 -4.58 -7.04 -8.73
CA LEU A 67 -3.59 -8.11 -8.86
C LEU A 67 -4.18 -9.50 -8.61
N LYS A 68 -5.00 -9.67 -7.56
CA LYS A 68 -5.70 -10.93 -7.26
C LYS A 68 -6.63 -11.39 -8.38
N LYS A 69 -7.30 -10.47 -9.07
CA LYS A 69 -8.21 -10.81 -10.18
C LYS A 69 -7.42 -11.30 -11.40
N GLU A 70 -6.36 -10.58 -11.79
CA GLU A 70 -5.51 -10.99 -12.92
C GLU A 70 -4.80 -12.33 -12.62
N LEU A 71 -4.34 -12.54 -11.38
CA LEU A 71 -3.79 -13.82 -10.93
C LEU A 71 -4.82 -14.97 -10.97
N PHE A 72 -6.11 -14.69 -10.77
CA PHE A 72 -7.15 -15.71 -10.90
C PHE A 72 -7.55 -15.96 -12.37
N ALA A 73 -7.39 -14.96 -13.24
CA ALA A 73 -7.73 -15.05 -14.66
C ALA A 73 -6.64 -15.73 -15.51
N ASP A 74 -5.36 -15.64 -15.11
CA ASP A 74 -4.22 -16.22 -15.82
C ASP A 74 -3.45 -17.22 -14.93
N PRO A 75 -3.84 -18.53 -14.93
CA PRO A 75 -3.16 -19.56 -14.14
C PRO A 75 -1.68 -19.76 -14.50
N HIS A 76 -1.29 -19.47 -15.75
CA HIS A 76 0.11 -19.61 -16.19
C HIS A 76 0.99 -18.52 -15.57
N LYS A 77 0.59 -17.24 -15.68
CA LYS A 77 1.28 -16.15 -14.99
C LYS A 77 1.21 -16.31 -13.47
N ASN A 78 0.12 -16.84 -12.92
CA ASN A 78 0.02 -17.17 -11.49
C ASN A 78 1.10 -18.19 -11.08
N LEU A 79 1.26 -19.29 -11.82
CA LEU A 79 2.32 -20.28 -11.55
C LEU A 79 3.73 -19.68 -11.72
N CYS A 80 3.95 -18.84 -12.73
CA CYS A 80 5.23 -18.12 -12.90
C CYS A 80 5.53 -17.20 -11.69
N MET A 81 4.51 -16.47 -11.23
CA MET A 81 4.60 -15.61 -10.03
C MET A 81 4.86 -16.44 -8.77
N LEU A 82 4.22 -17.60 -8.62
CA LEU A 82 4.46 -18.52 -7.50
C LEU A 82 5.93 -18.96 -7.47
N ILE A 83 6.46 -19.43 -8.59
CA ILE A 83 7.84 -19.88 -8.72
C ILE A 83 8.81 -18.73 -8.42
N GLY A 84 8.58 -17.54 -8.98
CA GLY A 84 9.39 -16.34 -8.72
C GLY A 84 9.42 -15.93 -7.24
N ILE A 85 8.28 -15.99 -6.55
CA ILE A 85 8.22 -15.73 -5.10
C ILE A 85 8.94 -16.84 -4.32
N MET A 86 8.74 -18.12 -4.66
CA MET A 86 9.43 -19.22 -3.98
C MET A 86 10.96 -19.13 -4.13
N MET A 87 11.45 -18.73 -5.30
CA MET A 87 12.89 -18.51 -5.56
C MET A 87 13.49 -17.33 -4.79
N THR A 88 12.71 -16.28 -4.50
CA THR A 88 13.21 -15.03 -3.90
C THR A 88 12.90 -14.88 -2.40
N ARG A 89 11.84 -15.54 -1.90
CA ARG A 89 11.31 -15.38 -0.53
C ARG A 89 10.91 -16.70 0.14
N GLY A 90 10.90 -17.81 -0.60
CA GLY A 90 10.42 -19.11 -0.13
C GLY A 90 8.94 -19.10 0.27
N GLY A 91 8.53 -20.15 1.00
CA GLY A 91 7.14 -20.32 1.46
C GLY A 91 6.70 -19.38 2.59
N THR A 92 7.58 -18.48 3.08
CA THR A 92 7.36 -17.69 4.31
C THR A 92 6.12 -16.80 4.30
N ASN A 93 5.68 -16.36 3.11
CA ASN A 93 4.52 -15.50 2.93
C ASN A 93 3.19 -16.28 2.71
N VAL A 94 3.21 -17.62 2.60
CA VAL A 94 2.01 -18.45 2.35
C VAL A 94 1.15 -18.57 3.61
N SER A 95 -0.16 -18.36 3.50
CA SER A 95 -1.09 -18.46 4.63
C SER A 95 -1.87 -19.77 4.61
N SER A 96 -1.47 -20.73 5.46
CA SER A 96 -2.17 -22.00 5.65
C SER A 96 -3.64 -21.81 6.03
N THR A 97 -3.97 -20.85 6.89
CA THR A 97 -5.35 -20.51 7.27
C THR A 97 -6.21 -20.08 6.08
N LYS A 98 -5.64 -19.30 5.14
CA LYS A 98 -6.36 -18.87 3.92
C LYS A 98 -6.53 -20.00 2.92
N LEU A 99 -5.56 -20.90 2.81
CA LEU A 99 -5.70 -22.10 1.99
C LEU A 99 -6.76 -23.05 2.58
N ALA A 100 -6.76 -23.28 3.90
CA ALA A 100 -7.78 -24.08 4.57
C ALA A 100 -9.19 -23.51 4.36
N SER A 101 -9.37 -22.20 4.59
CA SER A 101 -10.65 -21.50 4.37
C SER A 101 -11.05 -21.46 2.89
N GLY A 102 -10.10 -21.32 1.97
CA GLY A 102 -10.35 -21.40 0.52
C GLY A 102 -10.83 -22.77 0.08
N PHE A 103 -10.21 -23.84 0.58
CA PHE A 103 -10.64 -25.22 0.35
C PHE A 103 -12.05 -25.47 0.89
N GLU A 104 -12.32 -25.09 2.14
CA GLU A 104 -13.64 -25.21 2.78
C GLU A 104 -14.71 -24.43 2.02
N THR A 105 -14.36 -23.28 1.44
CA THR A 105 -15.27 -22.49 0.57
C THR A 105 -15.55 -23.15 -0.78
N MET A 106 -14.58 -23.85 -1.38
CA MET A 106 -14.73 -24.51 -2.69
C MET A 106 -15.42 -25.88 -2.59
N THR A 107 -15.24 -26.60 -1.48
CA THR A 107 -15.63 -28.01 -1.34
C THR A 107 -16.75 -28.25 -0.33
N SER A 108 -17.01 -27.29 0.56
CA SER A 108 -17.80 -27.47 1.79
C SER A 108 -17.24 -28.54 2.75
N GLN A 109 -15.98 -28.96 2.57
CA GLN A 109 -15.27 -29.89 3.45
C GLN A 109 -14.25 -29.13 4.29
N LYS A 110 -14.22 -29.40 5.59
CA LYS A 110 -13.25 -28.80 6.51
C LYS A 110 -11.92 -29.58 6.47
N PRO A 111 -10.80 -28.98 6.02
CA PRO A 111 -9.55 -29.71 5.86
C PRO A 111 -8.86 -30.00 7.21
N PRO A 112 -8.16 -31.13 7.35
CA PRO A 112 -7.40 -31.45 8.55
C PRO A 112 -6.15 -30.56 8.64
N VAL A 113 -6.12 -29.71 9.67
CA VAL A 113 -5.08 -28.67 9.84
C VAL A 113 -3.78 -29.16 10.50
N SER A 114 -3.77 -30.39 11.03
CA SER A 114 -2.67 -30.97 11.81
C SER A 114 -2.00 -32.20 11.18
N ASN A 115 -2.61 -32.82 10.16
CA ASN A 115 -2.03 -33.97 9.47
C ASN A 115 -1.92 -33.71 7.96
N VAL A 116 -0.68 -33.60 7.47
CA VAL A 116 -0.37 -33.37 6.05
C VAL A 116 -0.78 -34.56 5.17
N GLY A 117 -0.74 -35.79 5.69
CA GLY A 117 -1.15 -36.98 4.95
C GLY A 117 -2.65 -37.02 4.69
N GLU A 118 -3.47 -36.79 5.72
CA GLU A 118 -4.93 -36.68 5.59
C GLU A 118 -5.32 -35.50 4.68
N ALA A 119 -4.62 -34.36 4.78
CA ALA A 119 -4.85 -33.21 3.91
C ALA A 119 -4.53 -33.53 2.45
N ALA A 120 -3.45 -34.27 2.18
CA ALA A 120 -3.07 -34.70 0.83
C ALA A 120 -4.08 -35.68 0.23
N VAL A 121 -4.63 -36.61 1.03
CA VAL A 121 -5.71 -37.52 0.59
C VAL A 121 -6.97 -36.73 0.24
N MET A 122 -7.43 -35.83 1.11
CA MET A 122 -8.61 -35.01 0.85
C MET A 122 -8.45 -34.11 -0.41
N VAL A 123 -7.24 -33.62 -0.69
CA VAL A 123 -6.93 -32.85 -1.92
C VAL A 123 -6.76 -33.75 -3.16
N ALA A 124 -6.53 -35.06 -3.00
CA ALA A 124 -6.55 -36.04 -4.08
C ALA A 124 -7.99 -36.46 -4.46
N GLU A 125 -8.93 -36.43 -3.51
CA GLU A 125 -10.34 -36.82 -3.73
C GLU A 125 -11.18 -35.77 -4.47
N VAL A 126 -10.81 -34.48 -4.41
CA VAL A 126 -11.49 -33.40 -5.16
C VAL A 126 -11.16 -33.43 -6.66
N ASP A 127 -11.87 -32.63 -7.47
CA ASP A 127 -11.61 -32.52 -8.90
C ASP A 127 -10.38 -31.64 -9.25
N ASP A 128 -9.84 -31.82 -10.46
CA ASP A 128 -8.66 -31.10 -10.93
C ASP A 128 -8.86 -29.59 -11.10
N LYS A 129 -10.10 -29.12 -11.27
CA LYS A 129 -10.39 -27.70 -11.35
C LYS A 129 -10.32 -27.07 -9.96
N VAL A 130 -10.83 -27.72 -8.91
CA VAL A 130 -10.61 -27.31 -7.52
C VAL A 130 -9.11 -27.37 -7.17
N ARG A 131 -8.36 -28.42 -7.54
CA ARG A 131 -6.89 -28.46 -7.36
C ARG A 131 -6.18 -27.27 -8.03
N SER A 132 -6.53 -26.95 -9.27
CA SER A 132 -5.96 -25.84 -10.03
C SER A 132 -6.32 -24.47 -9.45
N GLN A 133 -7.55 -24.30 -8.97
CA GLN A 133 -7.99 -23.09 -8.27
C GLN A 133 -7.31 -22.94 -6.90
N MET A 134 -7.08 -24.04 -6.18
CA MET A 134 -6.32 -24.07 -4.92
C MET A 134 -4.84 -23.68 -5.12
N LEU A 135 -4.19 -24.22 -6.17
CA LEU A 135 -2.82 -23.82 -6.55
C LEU A 135 -2.75 -22.33 -6.89
N SER A 136 -3.70 -21.84 -7.70
CA SER A 136 -3.84 -20.40 -8.02
C SER A 136 -4.12 -19.54 -6.78
N GLY A 137 -4.79 -20.12 -5.78
CA GLY A 137 -5.06 -19.54 -4.47
C GLY A 137 -3.81 -19.26 -3.63
N ILE A 138 -2.70 -19.96 -3.86
CA ILE A 138 -1.46 -19.78 -3.08
C ILE A 138 -0.91 -18.36 -3.27
N VAL A 139 -0.71 -17.91 -4.51
CA VAL A 139 -0.22 -16.55 -4.79
C VAL A 139 -1.23 -15.49 -4.34
N ILE A 140 -2.52 -15.75 -4.56
CA ILE A 140 -3.60 -14.88 -4.08
C ILE A 140 -3.52 -14.69 -2.54
N SER A 141 -3.19 -15.74 -1.78
CA SER A 141 -2.96 -15.64 -0.32
C SER A 141 -1.72 -14.80 0.03
N ILE A 142 -0.65 -14.92 -0.76
CA ILE A 142 0.61 -14.17 -0.60
C ILE A 142 0.42 -12.67 -0.85
N THR A 143 -0.42 -12.27 -1.82
CA THR A 143 -0.60 -10.83 -2.14
C THR A 143 -1.03 -9.96 -0.95
N ASP A 144 -1.66 -10.54 0.08
CA ASP A 144 -2.05 -9.84 1.31
C ASP A 144 -0.90 -9.71 2.33
N SER A 145 0.03 -10.66 2.36
CA SER A 145 1.13 -10.73 3.34
C SER A 145 2.44 -10.14 2.79
N ILE A 146 2.60 -10.07 1.47
CA ILE A 146 3.78 -9.50 0.83
C ILE A 146 3.86 -7.98 1.04
N GLU A 147 5.08 -7.48 1.20
CA GLU A 147 5.36 -6.08 1.47
C GLU A 147 4.92 -5.18 0.29
N LYS A 148 4.48 -3.96 0.61
CA LYS A 148 3.96 -2.99 -0.38
C LYS A 148 4.98 -2.58 -1.44
N SER A 149 6.27 -2.74 -1.16
CA SER A 149 7.41 -2.46 -2.05
C SER A 149 7.45 -3.37 -3.28
N HIS A 150 7.01 -4.63 -3.17
CA HIS A 150 7.02 -5.58 -4.29
C HIS A 150 5.78 -5.50 -5.19
N LEU A 151 4.68 -4.87 -4.73
CA LEU A 151 3.44 -4.83 -5.50
C LEU A 151 3.58 -4.15 -6.89
N PRO A 152 4.33 -3.05 -7.08
CA PRO A 152 4.60 -2.49 -8.42
C PRO A 152 5.23 -3.51 -9.39
N GLU A 153 6.17 -4.32 -8.92
CA GLU A 153 6.85 -5.36 -9.71
C GLU A 153 5.86 -6.46 -10.12
N MET A 154 5.02 -6.90 -9.16
CA MET A 154 3.97 -7.89 -9.42
C MET A 154 2.92 -7.38 -10.41
N LEU A 155 2.51 -6.11 -10.30
CA LEU A 155 1.57 -5.46 -11.22
C LEU A 155 2.17 -5.33 -12.63
N LYS A 156 3.45 -4.94 -12.74
CA LYS A 156 4.17 -4.81 -14.02
C LYS A 156 4.34 -6.16 -14.73
N PHE A 157 4.67 -7.24 -14.00
CA PHE A 157 4.73 -8.60 -14.55
C PHE A 157 3.37 -9.09 -15.04
N MET A 158 2.32 -8.95 -14.22
CA MET A 158 0.97 -9.41 -14.58
C MET A 158 0.36 -8.58 -15.72
N GLN A 159 0.86 -7.36 -15.95
CA GLN A 159 0.32 -6.34 -16.87
C GLN A 159 -1.06 -5.85 -16.43
N VAL A 160 -1.20 -5.54 -15.13
CA VAL A 160 -2.50 -5.24 -14.50
C VAL A 160 -3.05 -3.89 -14.98
N ASP A 161 -4.08 -3.95 -15.81
CA ASP A 161 -4.79 -2.78 -16.28
C ASP A 161 -5.76 -2.24 -15.23
N LEU A 162 -5.33 -1.25 -14.45
CA LEU A 162 -6.12 -0.62 -13.40
C LEU A 162 -7.46 -0.03 -13.91
N VAL A 163 -7.61 0.28 -15.21
CA VAL A 163 -8.87 0.73 -15.83
C VAL A 163 -10.00 -0.29 -15.64
N LYS A 164 -9.67 -1.59 -15.70
CA LYS A 164 -10.64 -2.70 -15.56
C LYS A 164 -11.00 -3.00 -14.09
N HIS A 165 -10.23 -2.47 -13.14
CA HIS A 165 -10.32 -2.86 -11.73
C HIS A 165 -10.76 -1.74 -10.79
N TRP A 166 -10.65 -0.49 -11.22
CA TRP A 166 -11.02 0.68 -10.43
C TRP A 166 -11.74 1.73 -11.27
N LYS A 167 -12.76 2.36 -10.68
CA LYS A 167 -13.42 3.55 -11.20
C LYS A 167 -13.52 4.59 -10.09
N LEU A 168 -13.62 5.86 -10.47
CA LEU A 168 -13.78 6.94 -9.52
C LEU A 168 -15.03 6.73 -8.64
N ASN A 169 -14.89 7.03 -7.35
CA ASN A 169 -15.88 6.73 -6.32
C ASN A 169 -15.78 7.73 -5.15
N ALA A 170 -16.87 7.87 -4.40
CA ALA A 170 -16.96 8.80 -3.28
C ALA A 170 -16.02 8.44 -2.11
N GLU A 171 -15.79 7.14 -1.85
CA GLU A 171 -14.89 6.67 -0.77
C GLU A 171 -13.47 7.20 -0.96
N PHE A 172 -12.92 7.11 -2.19
CA PHE A 172 -11.61 7.67 -2.51
C PHE A 172 -11.56 9.19 -2.32
N LEU A 173 -12.58 9.91 -2.80
CA LEU A 173 -12.62 11.37 -2.69
C LEU A 173 -12.83 11.85 -1.25
N ASP A 174 -13.48 11.06 -0.40
CA ASP A 174 -13.67 11.39 1.02
C ASP A 174 -12.35 11.39 1.80
N LEU A 175 -11.39 10.51 1.44
CA LEU A 175 -10.05 10.47 2.03
C LEU A 175 -9.23 11.75 1.77
N LEU A 176 -9.58 12.53 0.75
CA LEU A 176 -8.84 13.69 0.29
C LEU A 176 -9.27 14.97 1.01
N THR A 177 -8.35 15.92 1.18
CA THR A 177 -8.73 17.30 1.51
C THR A 177 -9.46 17.93 0.33
N LYS A 178 -10.30 18.94 0.59
CA LYS A 178 -11.08 19.63 -0.45
C LYS A 178 -10.20 20.19 -1.58
N SER A 179 -9.00 20.67 -1.26
CA SER A 179 -7.98 21.13 -2.21
C SER A 179 -7.40 20.01 -3.08
N GLU A 180 -7.26 18.80 -2.55
CA GLU A 180 -6.78 17.64 -3.32
C GLU A 180 -7.87 17.06 -4.23
N ILE A 181 -9.15 17.16 -3.81
CA ILE A 181 -10.30 16.87 -4.69
C ILE A 181 -10.28 17.82 -5.90
N GLU A 182 -9.89 19.08 -5.75
CA GLU A 182 -9.71 19.99 -6.90
C GLU A 182 -8.61 19.53 -7.85
N VAL A 183 -7.47 19.05 -7.33
CA VAL A 183 -6.37 18.49 -8.15
C VAL A 183 -6.86 17.27 -8.94
N ILE A 184 -7.63 16.38 -8.31
CA ILE A 184 -8.25 15.23 -9.00
C ILE A 184 -9.30 15.69 -10.03
N ALA A 185 -10.08 16.72 -9.73
CA ALA A 185 -11.08 17.26 -10.65
C ALA A 185 -10.44 17.94 -11.89
N GLU A 186 -9.30 18.59 -11.71
CA GLU A 186 -8.46 19.12 -12.79
C GLU A 186 -7.84 17.97 -13.60
N GLU A 187 -7.18 17.01 -12.95
CA GLU A 187 -6.46 15.92 -13.60
C GLU A 187 -7.36 15.00 -14.44
N LEU A 188 -8.55 14.65 -13.92
CA LEU A 188 -9.49 13.75 -14.60
C LEU A 188 -10.40 14.49 -15.60
N GLY A 189 -10.41 15.83 -15.58
CA GLY A 189 -11.26 16.68 -16.43
C GLY A 189 -12.67 16.94 -15.89
N LEU A 190 -13.00 16.50 -14.67
CA LEU A 190 -14.29 16.74 -14.01
C LEU A 190 -14.57 18.25 -13.86
N LYS A 191 -13.52 19.05 -13.61
CA LYS A 191 -13.58 20.52 -13.52
C LYS A 191 -14.11 21.16 -14.80
N ALA A 192 -13.69 20.66 -15.96
CA ALA A 192 -14.17 21.11 -17.26
C ALA A 192 -15.60 20.59 -17.54
N ALA A 193 -15.88 19.32 -17.23
CA ALA A 193 -17.18 18.71 -17.48
C ALA A 193 -18.31 19.28 -16.61
N LEU A 194 -18.02 19.69 -15.37
CA LEU A 194 -18.99 20.36 -14.49
C LEU A 194 -19.18 21.85 -14.83
N GLY A 195 -18.28 22.44 -15.62
CA GLY A 195 -18.41 23.79 -16.19
C GLY A 195 -18.71 24.88 -15.15
N GLU A 196 -19.66 25.76 -15.45
CA GLU A 196 -20.08 26.86 -14.56
C GLU A 196 -20.57 26.37 -13.19
N LYS A 197 -21.14 25.15 -13.12
CA LYS A 197 -21.59 24.54 -11.85
C LYS A 197 -20.40 24.24 -10.92
N TYR A 198 -19.17 24.13 -11.42
CA TYR A 198 -17.98 23.81 -10.63
C TYR A 198 -17.71 24.85 -9.54
N ALA A 199 -17.79 26.14 -9.85
CA ALA A 199 -17.55 27.21 -8.87
C ALA A 199 -18.57 27.19 -7.71
N LYS A 200 -19.84 26.89 -8.03
CA LYS A 200 -20.91 26.72 -7.05
C LYS A 200 -20.69 25.46 -6.20
N ALA A 201 -20.40 24.32 -6.82
CA ALA A 201 -20.14 23.05 -6.12
C ALA A 201 -18.91 23.15 -5.20
N LYS A 202 -17.80 23.71 -5.70
CA LYS A 202 -16.59 24.03 -4.92
C LYS A 202 -16.88 24.97 -3.74
N SER A 203 -17.91 25.80 -3.80
CA SER A 203 -18.24 26.73 -2.69
C SER A 203 -19.00 26.05 -1.53
N GLY A 204 -19.67 24.91 -1.78
CA GLY A 204 -20.40 24.14 -0.77
C GLY A 204 -19.51 23.33 0.20
N LYS A 205 -20.09 22.38 0.92
CA LYS A 205 -19.37 21.43 1.78
C LYS A 205 -18.53 20.43 0.95
N LYS A 206 -17.62 19.70 1.60
CA LYS A 206 -16.81 18.67 0.93
C LYS A 206 -17.70 17.62 0.27
N ASP A 207 -18.70 17.15 0.99
CA ASP A 207 -19.58 16.04 0.60
C ASP A 207 -20.53 16.45 -0.54
N GLU A 208 -21.00 17.71 -0.51
CA GLU A 208 -21.76 18.35 -1.60
C GLU A 208 -20.90 18.48 -2.87
N PHE A 209 -19.61 18.82 -2.73
CA PHE A 209 -18.67 18.89 -3.85
C PHE A 209 -18.33 17.50 -4.41
N ILE A 210 -18.12 16.49 -3.55
CA ILE A 210 -17.94 15.08 -3.95
C ILE A 210 -19.16 14.60 -4.73
N LYS A 211 -20.37 14.84 -4.22
CA LYS A 211 -21.62 14.45 -4.89
C LYS A 211 -21.72 15.09 -6.29
N ALA A 212 -21.51 16.40 -6.40
CA ALA A 212 -21.52 17.11 -7.67
C ALA A 212 -20.44 16.62 -8.68
N LEU A 213 -19.34 16.03 -8.20
CA LEU A 213 -18.31 15.41 -9.04
C LEU A 213 -18.63 13.96 -9.43
N MET A 214 -19.57 13.27 -8.76
CA MET A 214 -20.05 11.92 -9.12
C MET A 214 -21.30 11.94 -10.00
N GLU A 215 -22.07 13.04 -9.97
CA GLU A 215 -23.34 13.20 -10.67
C GLU A 215 -23.24 14.06 -11.95
N ILE A 216 -22.05 14.15 -12.56
CA ILE A 216 -21.87 14.83 -13.85
C ILE A 216 -22.50 13.99 -14.97
N GLU A 217 -23.62 14.48 -15.49
CA GLU A 217 -24.32 13.91 -16.65
C GLU A 217 -23.40 13.83 -17.88
N GLY A 218 -23.45 12.70 -18.60
CA GLY A 218 -22.64 12.48 -19.81
C GLY A 218 -21.13 12.28 -19.61
N PHE A 219 -20.61 12.38 -18.38
CA PHE A 219 -19.18 12.18 -18.13
C PHE A 219 -18.79 10.70 -18.05
N VAL A 220 -17.75 10.31 -18.79
CA VAL A 220 -17.18 8.95 -18.76
C VAL A 220 -16.16 8.84 -17.64
N TYR A 221 -16.56 8.22 -16.53
CA TYR A 221 -15.72 7.93 -15.36
C TYR A 221 -14.79 6.71 -15.55
N GLU A 222 -15.06 5.87 -16.55
CA GLU A 222 -14.23 4.71 -16.88
C GLU A 222 -12.89 5.15 -17.49
N GLY A 223 -11.80 4.44 -17.18
CA GLY A 223 -10.45 4.84 -17.58
C GLY A 223 -9.84 6.00 -16.80
N LYS A 224 -10.62 6.73 -15.99
CA LYS A 224 -10.19 7.92 -15.24
C LYS A 224 -9.43 7.55 -13.96
N ILE A 225 -8.24 6.97 -14.09
CA ILE A 225 -7.37 6.61 -12.97
C ILE A 225 -6.48 7.80 -12.54
N PRO A 226 -6.59 8.30 -11.30
CA PRO A 226 -5.67 9.29 -10.71
C PRO A 226 -4.21 8.87 -10.77
N LYS A 227 -3.29 9.80 -11.05
CA LYS A 227 -1.83 9.60 -10.95
C LYS A 227 -1.44 8.98 -9.61
N VAL A 228 -2.01 9.48 -8.52
CA VAL A 228 -1.72 8.99 -7.16
C VAL A 228 -2.06 7.51 -6.95
N LEU A 229 -2.93 6.89 -7.78
CA LEU A 229 -3.27 5.46 -7.70
C LEU A 229 -2.51 4.58 -8.71
N LYS A 230 -1.79 5.16 -9.67
CA LYS A 230 -0.99 4.40 -10.65
C LYS A 230 0.23 3.81 -9.95
N HIS A 231 0.58 2.57 -10.25
CA HIS A 231 1.94 2.12 -10.00
C HIS A 231 2.86 2.82 -11.01
N ALA A 232 4.12 3.05 -10.63
CA ALA A 232 5.10 3.57 -11.57
C ALA A 232 5.23 2.60 -12.75
N VAL A 233 5.26 3.18 -13.95
CA VAL A 233 5.67 2.51 -15.18
C VAL A 233 6.66 3.46 -15.84
N ASP A 234 7.94 3.21 -15.59
CA ASP A 234 9.03 3.54 -16.49
C ASP A 234 8.90 2.68 -17.77
#